data_AF-J2JE53-F1
#
_entry.id   AF-J2JE53-F1
#
_cell.length_a   1.000
_cell.length_b   1.000
_cell.length_c   1.000
_cell.angle_alpha   90.00
_cell.angle_beta   90.00
_cell.angle_gamma   90.00
#
_symmetry.space_group_name_H-M   'P 1'
#
loop_
_entity.id
_entity.type
_entity.pdbx_description
1 polymer ?
#
loop_
_entity_poly.entity_id
_entity_poly.type
_entity_poly.pdbx_seq_one_letter_code
_entity_poly.pdbx_strand_id
1 'polypeptide(L)'
;MKKIENVTLYKCDFCKKELKRKHAMDTHEKICNCNPENKKACMNGCIHLEKEELDVDFESYYDYGNEEQHYSTKKILVFKCAKLDKLMFPWSIERKNLHVEYPSTFEYQEPMPKKCSDFSTNPDTSNDWFESILKS
;
A
#
# COMPACT_ATOMS: atom_id res chain seq x y z
N MET A 1 -16.44 -1.93 41.06
CA MET A 1 -16.08 -3.29 40.58
C MET A 1 -15.82 -3.22 39.08
N LYS A 2 -14.65 -3.67 38.61
CA LYS A 2 -14.41 -3.80 37.16
C LYS A 2 -15.08 -5.08 36.68
N LYS A 3 -16.00 -4.98 35.71
CA LYS A 3 -16.58 -6.16 35.04
C LYS A 3 -15.49 -6.81 34.20
N ILE A 4 -15.22 -8.08 34.45
CA ILE A 4 -14.36 -8.91 33.59
C ILE A 4 -15.29 -9.55 32.57
N GLU A 5 -15.16 -9.16 31.30
CA GLU A 5 -15.94 -9.70 30.20
C GLU A 5 -15.06 -10.65 29.38
N ASN A 6 -15.58 -11.85 29.08
CA ASN A 6 -14.93 -12.77 28.14
C ASN A 6 -15.15 -12.24 26.71
N VAL A 7 -14.06 -11.83 26.06
CA VAL A 7 -14.09 -11.33 24.68
C VAL A 7 -13.50 -12.39 23.75
N THR A 8 -14.28 -12.85 22.77
CA THR A 8 -13.77 -13.70 21.68
C THR A 8 -12.86 -12.88 20.77
N LEU A 9 -11.63 -13.33 20.58
CA LEU A 9 -10.69 -12.76 19.61
C LEU A 9 -10.69 -13.60 18.34
N TYR A 10 -10.90 -12.94 17.21
CA TYR A 10 -10.79 -13.50 15.88
C TYR A 10 -9.38 -13.19 15.35
N LYS A 11 -8.74 -14.13 14.65
CA LYS A 11 -7.39 -13.96 14.09
C LYS A 11 -7.43 -14.04 12.57
N CYS A 12 -6.74 -13.14 11.90
CA CYS A 12 -6.57 -13.15 10.45
C CYS A 12 -5.67 -14.31 10.04
N ASP A 13 -6.10 -15.14 9.10
CA ASP A 13 -5.29 -16.27 8.65
C ASP A 13 -3.98 -15.87 7.97
N PHE A 14 -3.92 -14.66 7.40
CA PHE A 14 -2.79 -14.20 6.60
C PHE A 14 -1.74 -13.40 7.36
N CYS A 15 -2.15 -12.42 8.18
CA CYS A 15 -1.23 -11.54 8.92
C CYS A 15 -1.28 -11.73 10.44
N LYS A 16 -2.12 -12.67 10.93
CA LYS A 16 -2.30 -13.00 12.35
C LYS A 16 -2.78 -11.85 13.23
N LYS A 17 -3.24 -10.74 12.63
CA LYS A 17 -3.88 -9.64 13.35
C LYS A 17 -5.13 -10.11 14.06
N GLU A 18 -5.33 -9.62 15.29
CA GLU A 18 -6.46 -9.99 16.13
C GLU A 18 -7.52 -8.88 16.15
N LEU A 19 -8.79 -9.24 16.04
CA LEU A 19 -9.93 -8.31 16.14
C LEU A 19 -11.01 -8.88 17.06
N LYS A 20 -11.76 -7.99 17.71
CA LYS A 20 -12.81 -8.36 18.67
C LYS A 20 -14.17 -8.66 18.02
N ARG A 21 -14.33 -8.39 16.72
CA ARG A 21 -15.60 -8.50 15.99
C ARG A 21 -15.41 -9.36 14.73
N LYS A 22 -16.29 -10.35 14.53
CA LYS A 22 -16.23 -11.27 13.39
C LYS A 22 -16.29 -10.56 12.04
N HIS A 23 -17.31 -9.72 11.81
CA HIS A 23 -17.46 -8.99 10.54
C HIS A 23 -16.27 -8.08 10.20
N ALA A 24 -15.59 -7.54 11.22
CA ALA A 24 -14.39 -6.74 11.03
C ALA A 24 -13.21 -7.62 10.58
N MET A 25 -13.15 -8.86 11.07
CA MET A 25 -12.17 -9.85 10.61
C MET A 25 -12.45 -10.29 9.17
N ASP A 26 -13.71 -10.63 8.85
CA ASP A 26 -14.10 -11.02 7.49
C ASP A 26 -13.74 -9.90 6.47
N THR A 27 -13.98 -8.64 6.84
CA THR A 27 -13.60 -7.48 6.02
C THR A 27 -12.08 -7.34 5.92
N HIS A 28 -11.38 -7.51 7.05
CA HIS A 28 -9.92 -7.40 7.08
C HIS A 28 -9.24 -8.44 6.19
N GLU A 29 -9.67 -9.70 6.22
CA GLU A 29 -9.08 -10.79 5.42
C GLU A 29 -9.20 -10.53 3.91
N LYS A 30 -10.36 -10.04 3.47
CA LYS A 30 -10.60 -9.66 2.07
C LYS A 30 -9.65 -8.57 1.60
N ILE A 31 -9.31 -7.61 2.47
CA ILE A 31 -8.43 -6.48 2.10
C ILE A 31 -7.00 -6.65 2.58
N CYS A 32 -6.65 -7.77 3.20
CA CYS A 32 -5.36 -7.95 3.85
C CYS A 32 -4.23 -7.92 2.82
N ASN A 33 -3.16 -7.18 3.09
CA ASN A 33 -1.98 -7.13 2.22
C ASN A 33 -1.20 -8.45 2.21
N CYS A 34 -1.34 -9.26 3.27
CA CYS A 34 -0.74 -10.58 3.36
C CYS A 34 -1.59 -11.66 2.69
N ASN A 35 -2.84 -11.37 2.29
CA ASN A 35 -3.67 -12.29 1.54
C ASN A 35 -3.06 -12.51 0.14
N PRO A 36 -2.73 -13.75 -0.26
CA PRO A 36 -2.16 -14.06 -1.56
C PRO A 36 -2.94 -13.50 -2.76
N GLU A 37 -4.27 -13.37 -2.66
CA GLU A 37 -5.12 -12.80 -3.73
C GLU A 37 -4.88 -11.31 -3.98
N ASN A 38 -4.41 -10.62 -2.94
CA ASN A 38 -4.12 -9.18 -2.91
C ASN A 38 -2.63 -8.89 -3.14
N LYS A 39 -1.77 -9.90 -3.07
CA LYS A 39 -0.34 -9.73 -3.30
C LYS A 39 -0.08 -9.48 -4.78
N LYS A 40 0.65 -8.41 -5.07
CA LYS A 40 1.15 -8.11 -6.42
C LYS A 40 2.49 -8.82 -6.62
N ALA A 41 2.75 -9.29 -7.84
CA ALA A 41 3.90 -10.16 -8.11
C ALA A 41 5.23 -9.52 -7.68
N CYS A 42 5.47 -8.26 -8.06
CA CYS A 42 6.74 -7.59 -7.81
C CYS A 42 7.01 -7.32 -6.32
N MET A 43 5.96 -7.24 -5.48
CA MET A 43 6.09 -7.07 -4.03
C MET A 43 6.66 -8.31 -3.32
N ASN A 44 6.86 -9.42 -4.01
CA ASN A 44 7.51 -10.61 -3.45
C ASN A 44 9.04 -10.59 -3.63
N GLY A 45 9.65 -9.40 -3.66
CA GLY A 45 11.11 -9.25 -3.78
C GLY A 45 11.64 -9.31 -5.21
N CYS A 46 10.90 -8.76 -6.18
CA CYS A 46 11.40 -8.64 -7.55
C CYS A 46 12.64 -7.72 -7.59
N ILE A 47 13.73 -8.17 -8.21
CA ILE A 47 14.99 -7.42 -8.33
C ILE A 47 14.84 -6.14 -9.15
N HIS A 48 13.83 -6.08 -10.01
CA HIS A 48 13.57 -4.91 -10.85
C HIS A 48 12.67 -3.89 -10.17
N LEU A 49 12.18 -4.16 -8.95
CA LEU A 49 11.32 -3.23 -8.22
C LEU A 49 12.17 -2.28 -7.38
N GLU A 50 12.27 -1.04 -7.84
CA GLU A 50 12.96 0.06 -7.16
C GLU A 50 11.96 0.99 -6.48
N LYS A 51 12.45 1.75 -5.50
CA LYS A 51 11.70 2.82 -4.85
C LYS A 51 12.27 4.15 -5.31
N GLU A 52 11.41 5.08 -5.65
CA GLU A 52 11.78 6.42 -6.09
C GLU A 52 10.98 7.45 -5.30
N GLU A 53 11.56 8.63 -5.07
CA GLU A 53 10.85 9.74 -4.45
C GLU A 53 10.31 10.66 -5.54
N LEU A 54 9.02 10.97 -5.46
CA LEU A 54 8.36 11.88 -6.38
C LEU A 54 7.83 13.08 -5.58
N ASP A 55 8.16 14.28 -6.03
CA ASP A 55 7.54 15.52 -5.55
C ASP A 55 6.15 15.66 -6.16
N VAL A 56 5.13 15.69 -5.30
CA VAL A 56 3.73 15.83 -5.70
C VAL A 56 3.11 17.04 -5.03
N ASP A 57 2.41 17.85 -5.81
CA ASP A 57 1.68 19.01 -5.30
C ASP A 57 0.34 18.58 -4.71
N PHE A 58 0.13 18.95 -3.46
CA PHE A 58 -1.12 18.76 -2.73
C PHE A 58 -1.78 20.10 -2.47
N GLU A 59 -3.09 20.15 -2.65
CA GLU A 59 -3.89 21.27 -2.15
C GLU A 59 -3.80 21.32 -0.62
N SER A 60 -3.35 22.47 -0.09
CA SER A 60 -3.08 22.62 1.34
C SER A 60 -4.26 23.26 2.06
N TYR A 61 -4.66 24.47 1.65
CA TYR A 61 -5.82 25.18 2.14
C TYR A 61 -6.27 26.23 1.11
N TYR A 62 -7.53 26.64 1.23
CA TYR A 62 -8.12 27.72 0.45
C TYR A 62 -8.20 28.98 1.32
N ASP A 63 -7.61 30.09 0.87
CA ASP A 63 -7.72 31.38 1.53
C ASP A 63 -8.99 32.10 1.05
N TYR A 64 -10.06 32.03 1.86
CA TYR A 64 -11.32 32.71 1.56
C TYR A 64 -11.21 34.23 1.55
N GLY A 65 -10.20 34.83 2.19
CA GLY A 65 -10.02 36.27 2.23
C GLY A 65 -9.46 36.85 0.93
N ASN A 66 -8.66 36.04 0.22
CA ASN A 66 -7.99 36.43 -1.02
C ASN A 66 -8.48 35.65 -2.24
N GLU A 67 -9.42 34.72 -2.06
CA GLU A 67 -9.91 33.78 -3.10
C GLU A 67 -8.76 33.01 -3.79
N GLU A 68 -7.72 32.67 -3.04
CA GLU A 68 -6.50 32.05 -3.56
C GLU A 68 -6.32 30.62 -3.01
N GLN A 69 -5.92 29.72 -3.90
CA GLN A 69 -5.70 28.31 -3.59
C GLN A 69 -4.20 28.04 -3.38
N HIS A 70 -3.85 27.57 -2.19
CA HIS A 70 -2.46 27.31 -1.84
C HIS A 70 -2.09 25.83 -2.03
N TYR A 71 -1.00 25.60 -2.75
CA TYR A 71 -0.44 24.27 -2.95
C TYR A 71 0.80 24.07 -2.09
N SER A 72 0.99 22.84 -1.61
CA SER A 72 2.19 22.40 -0.91
C SER A 72 2.77 21.18 -1.61
N THR A 73 4.07 21.21 -1.92
CA THR A 73 4.77 20.07 -2.50
C THR A 73 5.19 19.10 -1.40
N LYS A 74 4.91 17.80 -1.58
CA LYS A 74 5.36 16.74 -0.68
C LYS A 74 6.05 15.63 -1.46
N LYS A 75 7.14 15.13 -0.88
CA LYS A 75 7.80 13.92 -1.36
C LYS A 75 7.00 12.69 -0.97
N ILE A 76 6.64 11.89 -1.97
CA ILE A 76 6.03 10.59 -1.78
C ILE A 76 6.95 9.49 -2.31
N LEU A 77 6.88 8.33 -1.67
CA LEU A 77 7.57 7.13 -2.13
C LEU A 77 6.72 6.43 -3.19
N VAL A 78 7.24 6.31 -4.41
CA VAL A 78 6.64 5.56 -5.51
C VAL A 78 7.48 4.32 -5.81
N PHE A 79 6.88 3.34 -6.50
CA PHE A 79 7.60 2.16 -6.96
C PHE A 79 7.88 2.27 -8.45
N LYS A 80 9.07 1.85 -8.88
CA LYS A 80 9.48 1.82 -10.29
C LYS A 80 9.88 0.41 -10.68
N CYS A 81 9.44 -0.05 -11.85
CA CYS A 81 10.03 -1.22 -12.50
C CYS A 81 11.23 -0.76 -13.33
N ALA A 82 12.45 -1.03 -12.88
CA ALA A 82 13.68 -0.65 -13.61
C ALA A 82 13.77 -1.29 -15.00
N LYS A 83 13.20 -2.49 -15.17
CA LYS A 83 13.22 -3.21 -16.45
C LYS A 83 12.26 -2.62 -17.50
N LEU A 84 11.09 -2.18 -17.05
CA LEU A 84 10.06 -1.63 -17.93
C LEU A 84 10.10 -0.09 -17.99
N ASP A 85 10.90 0.53 -17.13
CA ASP A 85 10.96 1.98 -16.91
C ASP A 85 9.58 2.60 -16.62
N LYS A 86 8.81 1.95 -15.74
CA LYS A 86 7.44 2.36 -15.39
C LYS A 86 7.27 2.58 -13.90
N LEU A 87 6.61 3.69 -13.54
CA LEU A 87 6.12 3.89 -12.19
C LEU A 87 4.85 3.06 -11.96
N MET A 88 4.73 2.47 -10.78
CA MET A 88 3.63 1.60 -10.42
C MET A 88 3.14 1.85 -9.01
N PHE A 89 1.85 1.61 -8.77
CA PHE A 89 1.27 1.62 -7.43
C PHE A 89 0.82 0.22 -6.98
N PRO A 90 0.92 -0.10 -5.69
CA PRO A 90 0.54 -1.39 -5.14
C PRO A 90 -0.98 -1.51 -4.89
N TRP A 91 -1.42 -2.73 -4.58
CA TRP A 91 -2.81 -3.04 -4.22
C TRP A 91 -3.39 -2.15 -3.10
N SER A 92 -2.55 -1.68 -2.17
CA SER A 92 -3.01 -0.83 -1.08
C SER A 92 -3.55 0.52 -1.55
N ILE A 93 -3.14 1.00 -2.72
CA ILE A 93 -3.64 2.20 -3.39
C ILE A 93 -4.94 1.88 -4.14
N GLU A 94 -4.97 0.77 -4.88
CA GLU A 94 -6.18 0.29 -5.59
C GLU A 94 -7.37 0.11 -4.64
N ARG A 95 -7.19 -0.63 -3.55
CA ARG A 95 -8.28 -0.94 -2.62
C ARG A 95 -8.88 0.29 -1.95
N LYS A 96 -8.09 1.36 -1.81
CA LYS A 96 -8.49 2.63 -1.21
C LYS A 96 -9.02 3.62 -2.25
N ASN A 97 -8.99 3.25 -3.53
CA ASN A 97 -9.39 4.09 -4.66
C ASN A 97 -8.63 5.43 -4.75
N LEU A 98 -7.42 5.50 -4.19
CA LEU A 98 -6.66 6.77 -4.10
C LEU A 98 -6.23 7.30 -5.46
N HIS A 99 -6.01 6.41 -6.43
CA HIS A 99 -5.70 6.77 -7.82
C HIS A 99 -6.87 7.44 -8.55
N VAL A 100 -8.11 7.21 -8.10
CA VAL A 100 -9.30 7.87 -8.63
C VAL A 100 -9.59 9.17 -7.88
N GLU A 101 -9.39 9.18 -6.56
CA GLU A 101 -9.60 10.34 -5.72
C GLU A 101 -8.55 11.44 -5.95
N TYR A 102 -7.30 11.06 -6.22
CA TYR A 102 -6.16 11.96 -6.42
C TYR A 102 -5.44 11.69 -7.76
N PRO A 103 -6.11 11.84 -8.91
CA PRO A 103 -5.58 11.43 -10.20
C PRO A 103 -4.24 12.11 -10.55
N SER A 104 -4.04 13.37 -10.14
CA SER A 104 -2.79 14.11 -10.34
C SER A 104 -1.58 13.43 -9.68
N THR A 105 -1.76 12.81 -8.51
CA THR A 105 -0.68 12.08 -7.81
C THR A 105 -0.25 10.83 -8.56
N PHE A 106 -1.13 10.25 -9.39
CA PHE A 106 -0.95 8.96 -10.04
C PHE A 106 -0.93 9.04 -11.57
N GLU A 107 -0.85 10.24 -12.16
CA GLU A 107 -0.94 10.48 -13.62
C GLU A 107 0.01 9.61 -14.44
N TYR A 108 1.22 9.35 -13.92
CA TYR A 108 2.26 8.56 -14.59
C TYR A 108 2.46 7.17 -14.00
N GLN A 109 1.56 6.73 -13.11
CA GLN A 109 1.69 5.46 -12.41
C GLN A 109 0.67 4.44 -12.92
N GLU A 110 1.10 3.20 -13.14
CA GLU A 110 0.22 2.09 -13.51
C GLU A 110 -0.05 1.14 -12.33
N PRO A 111 -1.21 0.45 -12.27
CA PRO A 111 -1.43 -0.56 -11.24
C PRO A 111 -0.42 -1.70 -11.40
N MET A 112 0.24 -2.07 -10.31
CA MET A 112 1.20 -3.18 -10.34
C MET A 112 0.49 -4.48 -10.76
N PRO A 113 1.08 -5.28 -11.68
CA PRO A 113 0.40 -6.44 -12.21
C PRO A 113 0.33 -7.58 -11.18
N LYS A 114 -0.75 -8.36 -11.24
CA LYS A 114 -0.91 -9.57 -10.39
C LYS A 114 0.10 -10.66 -10.78
N LYS A 115 0.46 -10.75 -12.05
CA LYS A 115 1.48 -11.65 -12.60
C LYS A 115 2.49 -10.82 -13.38
N CYS A 116 3.78 -11.01 -13.13
CA CYS A 116 4.84 -10.31 -13.85
C CYS A 116 5.62 -11.34 -14.67
N SER A 117 5.65 -11.17 -15.99
CA SER A 117 6.44 -11.99 -16.92
C SER A 117 7.93 -11.88 -16.64
N ASP A 118 8.35 -10.73 -16.13
CA ASP A 118 9.73 -10.35 -15.91
C ASP A 118 10.16 -10.48 -14.45
N PHE A 119 9.40 -11.23 -13.66
CA PHE A 119 9.72 -11.43 -12.25
C PHE A 119 11.03 -12.20 -12.12
N SER A 120 11.95 -11.65 -11.35
CA SER A 120 13.21 -12.28 -11.00
C SER A 120 13.55 -11.96 -9.54
N THR A 121 14.04 -12.94 -8.80
CA THR A 121 14.43 -12.82 -7.39
C THR A 121 15.93 -12.99 -7.26
N ASN A 122 16.56 -12.19 -6.39
CA ASN A 122 17.97 -12.38 -6.11
C ASN A 122 18.14 -13.68 -5.31
N PRO A 123 18.98 -14.64 -5.73
CA PRO A 123 19.17 -15.88 -5.00
C PRO A 123 19.78 -15.66 -3.60
N ASP A 124 20.45 -14.53 -3.38
CA ASP A 124 21.20 -14.24 -2.15
C ASP A 124 20.43 -13.44 -1.08
N THR A 125 19.19 -13.04 -1.34
CA THR A 125 18.38 -12.30 -0.35
C THR A 125 17.32 -13.19 0.28
N SER A 126 17.75 -14.06 1.19
CA SER A 126 16.83 -14.79 2.06
C SER A 126 16.22 -13.85 3.10
N ASN A 127 14.98 -13.42 2.86
CA ASN A 127 13.93 -13.17 3.86
C ASN A 127 14.03 -12.06 4.93
N ASP A 128 14.84 -11.01 4.80
CA ASP A 128 14.80 -9.90 5.79
C ASP A 128 13.82 -8.75 5.47
N TRP A 129 13.22 -8.70 4.27
CA TRP A 129 12.47 -7.53 3.78
C TRP A 129 11.02 -7.41 4.29
N PHE A 130 10.37 -8.52 4.67
CA PHE A 130 8.96 -8.51 5.07
C PHE A 130 8.73 -8.07 6.53
N GLU A 131 9.72 -8.19 7.41
CA GLU A 131 9.56 -7.84 8.83
C GLU A 131 9.54 -6.32 9.10
N SER A 132 10.15 -5.51 8.22
CA SER A 132 10.19 -4.05 8.38
C SER A 132 8.88 -3.33 8.05
N ILE A 133 7.95 -3.97 7.33
CA ILE A 133 6.70 -3.33 6.85
C ILE A 133 5.53 -3.51 7.84
N LEU A 134 5.61 -4.48 8.76
CA LEU A 134 4.53 -4.79 9.70
C LEU A 134 4.64 -4.09 11.06
N LYS A 135 5.71 -3.33 11.32
CA LYS A 135 5.98 -2.69 12.61
C LYS A 135 5.76 -1.16 12.64
N SER A 136 5.22 -0.57 11.58
CA SER A 136 4.88 0.86 11.46
C SER A 136 3.38 1.07 11.31
#